data_AF-A0AA44G893-F1
#
_entry.id   AF-A0AA44G893-F1
#
_cell.length_a   1.000
_cell.length_b   1.000
_cell.length_c   1.000
_cell.angle_alpha   90.00
_cell.angle_beta   90.00
_cell.angle_gamma   90.00
#
_symmetry.space_group_name_H-M   'P 1'
#
loop_
_entity.id
_entity.type
_entity.pdbx_description
1 polymer ?
#
loop_
_entity_poly.entity_id
_entity_poly.type
_entity_poly.pdbx_seq_one_letter_code
_entity_poly.pdbx_strand_id
1 'polypeptide(L)'
;MSEPIFYRAGYKYQLAEDFSIQVDILPLQSIKMQFIELSKEGRLSISSGYAWDGPSGPVVDTSNNMRASLVHDAFYQLLRCGKLTADNKDNIDLLFKMLCICDGVDELTAHMYYLGLKLAGKPATEPKNRKPTLQAPWR
;
A
#
# COMPACT_ATOMS: atom_id res chain seq x y z
N MET A 1 23.64 17.06 -25.12
CA MET A 1 22.38 17.14 -24.36
C MET A 1 22.35 15.93 -23.44
N SER A 2 22.22 16.13 -22.14
CA SER A 2 22.14 15.03 -21.16
C SER A 2 20.84 14.25 -21.35
N GLU A 3 20.90 12.93 -21.23
CA GLU A 3 19.71 12.07 -21.28
C GLU A 3 18.76 12.42 -20.12
N PRO A 4 17.44 12.51 -20.38
CA PRO A 4 16.48 12.80 -19.32
C PRO A 4 16.23 11.59 -18.43
N ILE A 5 16.05 11.84 -17.13
CA ILE A 5 15.60 10.85 -16.15
C ILE A 5 14.12 11.03 -15.84
N PHE A 6 13.46 9.94 -15.44
CA PHE A 6 12.07 9.94 -14.99
C PHE A 6 12.00 9.50 -13.54
N TYR A 7 11.28 10.24 -12.71
CA TYR A 7 11.18 9.97 -11.28
C TYR A 7 9.77 10.22 -10.75
N ARG A 8 9.48 9.70 -9.56
CA ARG A 8 8.25 9.98 -8.82
C ARG A 8 8.61 10.69 -7.52
N ALA A 9 7.79 11.64 -7.12
CA ALA A 9 8.01 12.44 -5.92
C ALA A 9 6.79 12.42 -4.99
N GLY A 10 6.98 12.90 -3.76
CA GLY A 10 5.91 13.11 -2.79
C GLY A 10 5.53 11.87 -1.96
N TYR A 11 6.41 10.86 -1.86
CA TYR A 11 6.27 9.79 -0.87
C TYR A 11 6.76 10.26 0.50
N LYS A 12 6.13 9.80 1.59
CA LYS A 12 6.53 10.17 2.96
C LYS A 12 7.64 9.29 3.51
N TYR A 13 7.56 7.99 3.25
CA TYR A 13 8.42 6.97 3.86
C TYR A 13 9.04 6.07 2.80
N GLN A 14 10.19 5.49 3.13
CA GLN A 14 10.88 4.51 2.31
C GLN A 14 11.32 3.32 3.17
N LEU A 15 11.13 2.12 2.63
CA LEU A 15 11.36 0.89 3.36
C LEU A 15 12.87 0.61 3.40
N ALA A 16 13.44 0.48 4.60
CA ALA A 16 14.88 0.31 4.77
C ALA A 16 15.35 -1.11 4.45
N GLU A 17 14.53 -2.12 4.75
CA GLU A 17 14.87 -3.54 4.63
C GLU A 17 13.70 -4.32 4.03
N ASP A 18 13.98 -5.48 3.44
CA ASP A 18 12.94 -6.33 2.89
C ASP A 18 11.95 -6.75 3.99
N PHE A 19 10.67 -6.58 3.72
CA PHE A 19 9.58 -6.96 4.61
C PHE A 19 8.77 -8.10 4.01
N SER A 20 8.34 -9.05 4.82
CA SER A 20 7.46 -10.13 4.39
C SER A 20 6.42 -10.45 5.43
N ILE A 21 5.19 -10.70 4.99
CA ILE A 21 4.07 -11.07 5.85
C ILE A 21 3.19 -12.11 5.17
N GLN A 22 2.66 -13.03 5.98
CA GLN A 22 1.64 -13.97 5.56
C GLN A 22 0.27 -13.32 5.69
N VAL A 23 -0.53 -13.37 4.62
CA VAL A 23 -1.89 -12.82 4.58
C VAL A 23 -2.87 -13.82 3.99
N ASP A 24 -4.16 -13.61 4.24
CA ASP A 24 -5.24 -14.46 3.72
C ASP A 24 -5.79 -13.96 2.36
N ILE A 25 -5.02 -13.13 1.65
CA ILE A 25 -5.37 -12.63 0.32
C ILE A 25 -4.62 -13.46 -0.71
N LEU A 26 -5.34 -14.39 -1.35
CA LEU A 26 -4.78 -15.37 -2.28
C LEU A 26 -5.09 -14.97 -3.74
N PRO A 27 -4.09 -14.53 -4.52
CA PRO A 27 -4.31 -14.23 -5.93
C PRO A 27 -4.39 -15.52 -6.76
N LEU A 28 -5.12 -15.48 -7.87
CA LEU A 28 -5.19 -16.61 -8.82
C LEU A 28 -3.81 -16.99 -9.40
N GLN A 29 -2.92 -15.99 -9.52
CA GLN A 29 -1.57 -16.13 -10.03
C GLN A 29 -0.61 -15.35 -9.15
N SER A 30 0.65 -15.81 -9.05
CA SER A 30 1.66 -15.04 -8.34
C SER A 30 1.86 -13.70 -9.04
N ILE A 31 1.83 -12.63 -8.25
CA ILE A 31 1.99 -11.26 -8.75
C ILE A 31 3.40 -10.84 -8.41
N LYS A 32 4.20 -10.53 -9.43
CA LYS A 32 5.54 -9.99 -9.25
C LYS A 32 5.65 -8.60 -9.87
N MET A 33 6.02 -7.64 -9.06
CA MET A 33 6.37 -6.28 -9.44
C MET A 33 7.78 -5.95 -8.95
N GLN A 34 8.27 -4.74 -9.26
CA GLN A 34 9.62 -4.31 -8.92
C GLN A 34 9.93 -4.37 -7.41
N PHE A 35 8.98 -3.96 -6.58
CA PHE A 35 9.14 -3.89 -5.12
C PHE A 35 8.10 -4.71 -4.35
N ILE A 36 7.14 -5.34 -5.05
CA ILE A 36 6.03 -6.04 -4.41
C ILE A 36 5.90 -7.41 -5.07
N GLU A 37 5.90 -8.46 -4.28
CA GLU A 37 5.62 -9.82 -4.70
C GLU A 37 4.50 -10.40 -3.81
N LEU A 38 3.47 -10.97 -4.43
CA LEU A 38 2.40 -11.67 -3.74
C LEU A 38 2.33 -13.09 -4.28
N SER A 39 2.65 -14.07 -3.45
CA SER A 39 2.59 -15.48 -3.81
C SER A 39 1.13 -15.97 -3.86
N LYS A 40 0.89 -17.11 -4.52
CA LYS A 40 -0.44 -17.73 -4.58
C LYS A 40 -0.91 -18.20 -3.20
N GLU A 41 0.03 -18.45 -2.31
CA GLU A 41 -0.16 -18.90 -0.93
C GLU A 41 -0.35 -17.71 0.02
N GLY A 42 -0.42 -16.47 -0.47
CA GLY A 42 -0.69 -15.30 0.35
C GLY A 42 0.54 -14.73 1.06
N ARG A 43 1.76 -15.05 0.61
CA ARG A 43 2.96 -14.39 1.12
C ARG A 43 3.16 -13.07 0.37
N LEU A 44 2.98 -11.95 1.08
CA LEU A 44 3.33 -10.62 0.58
C LEU A 44 4.77 -10.29 0.96
N SER A 45 5.60 -10.04 -0.03
CA SER A 45 6.97 -9.55 0.13
C SER A 45 7.09 -8.15 -0.45
N ILE A 46 7.70 -7.24 0.31
CA ILE A 46 7.96 -5.86 -0.09
C ILE A 46 9.46 -5.63 0.01
N SER A 47 10.10 -5.31 -1.11
CA SER A 47 11.54 -5.10 -1.16
C SER A 47 11.92 -3.73 -0.62
N SER A 48 13.11 -3.66 -0.03
CA SER A 48 13.79 -2.42 0.35
C SER A 48 13.78 -1.39 -0.78
N GLY A 49 13.68 -0.12 -0.40
CA GLY A 49 13.53 1.00 -1.34
C GLY A 49 12.08 1.29 -1.77
N TYR A 50 11.11 0.44 -1.41
CA TYR A 50 9.69 0.73 -1.62
C TYR A 50 9.28 2.02 -0.90
N ALA A 51 8.70 2.96 -1.64
CA ALA A 51 8.27 4.25 -1.11
C ALA A 51 6.74 4.30 -0.99
N TRP A 52 6.23 4.78 0.15
CA TRP A 52 4.79 4.82 0.45
C TRP A 52 4.41 6.08 1.24
N ASP A 53 3.11 6.37 1.33
CA ASP A 53 2.60 7.64 1.88
C ASP A 53 2.24 7.57 3.37
N GLY A 54 2.46 6.41 4.00
CA GLY A 54 2.00 6.12 5.35
C GLY A 54 0.48 5.92 5.42
N PRO A 55 -0.09 5.97 6.64
CA PRO A 55 -1.53 6.01 6.82
C PRO A 55 -2.13 7.17 6.00
N SER A 56 -3.00 6.82 5.08
CA SER A 56 -3.68 7.79 4.22
C SER A 56 -5.01 8.23 4.85
N GLY A 57 -5.38 9.49 4.64
CA GLY A 57 -6.66 10.05 5.10
C GLY A 57 -6.59 10.70 6.48
N PRO A 58 -7.68 10.66 7.30
CA PRO A 58 -7.73 11.31 8.61
C PRO A 58 -6.97 10.55 9.71
N VAL A 59 -6.24 9.51 9.34
CA VAL A 59 -5.52 8.63 10.26
C VAL A 59 -4.19 9.27 10.63
N VAL A 60 -3.97 9.51 11.92
CA VAL A 60 -2.70 10.07 12.42
C VAL A 60 -1.62 8.99 12.33
N ASP A 61 -0.44 9.34 11.82
CA ASP A 61 0.71 8.44 11.76
C ASP A 61 1.13 8.05 13.18
N THR A 62 1.05 6.76 13.50
CA THR A 62 1.47 6.20 14.80
C THR A 62 2.43 5.04 14.56
N SER A 63 3.30 4.73 15.52
CA SER A 63 4.18 3.57 15.43
C SER A 63 3.41 2.28 15.14
N ASN A 64 2.19 2.20 15.68
CA ASN A 64 1.36 1.00 15.66
C ASN A 64 0.56 0.84 14.35
N ASN A 65 0.43 1.88 13.52
CA ASN A 65 -0.25 1.77 12.22
C ASN A 65 0.73 1.81 11.03
N MET A 66 2.03 2.01 11.27
CA MET A 66 3.02 2.13 10.21
C MET A 66 3.13 0.85 9.38
N ARG A 67 3.24 -0.31 10.06
CA ARG A 67 3.32 -1.63 9.41
C ARG A 67 2.04 -1.95 8.64
N ALA A 68 0.88 -1.67 9.24
CA ALA A 68 -0.41 -1.82 8.57
C ALA A 68 -0.52 -0.93 7.32
N SER A 69 -0.05 0.32 7.41
CA SER A 69 -0.08 1.27 6.28
C SER A 69 0.81 0.83 5.11
N LEU A 70 1.99 0.29 5.39
CA LEU A 70 2.89 -0.26 4.37
C LEU A 70 2.21 -1.37 3.58
N VAL A 71 1.62 -2.34 4.30
CA VAL A 71 0.90 -3.47 3.70
C VAL A 71 -0.30 -2.98 2.88
N HIS A 72 -1.06 -2.04 3.42
CA HIS A 72 -2.23 -1.45 2.75
C HIS A 72 -1.85 -0.72 1.45
N ASP A 73 -0.83 0.15 1.48
CA ASP A 73 -0.37 0.88 0.30
C ASP A 73 0.16 -0.07 -0.79
N ALA A 74 0.86 -1.14 -0.41
CA ALA A 74 1.32 -2.16 -1.34
C ALA A 74 0.13 -2.85 -2.05
N PHE A 75 -0.88 -3.28 -1.30
CA PHE A 75 -2.09 -3.87 -1.88
C PHE A 75 -2.88 -2.88 -2.74
N TYR A 76 -3.01 -1.63 -2.31
CA TYR A 76 -3.66 -0.59 -3.09
C TYR A 76 -2.90 -0.27 -4.38
N GLN A 77 -1.57 -0.39 -4.38
CA GLN A 77 -0.79 -0.31 -5.61
C GLN A 77 -1.09 -1.50 -6.54
N LEU A 78 -1.24 -2.72 -6.02
CA LEU A 78 -1.66 -3.88 -6.83
C LEU A 78 -3.05 -3.67 -7.45
N LEU A 79 -4.01 -3.12 -6.70
CA LEU A 79 -5.34 -2.75 -7.19
C LEU A 79 -5.25 -1.67 -8.29
N ARG A 80 -4.51 -0.57 -8.05
CA ARG A 80 -4.29 0.50 -9.05
C ARG A 80 -3.58 0.01 -10.31
N CYS A 81 -2.78 -1.04 -10.19
CA CYS A 81 -2.10 -1.69 -11.31
C CYS A 81 -2.97 -2.73 -12.04
N GLY A 82 -4.19 -3.00 -11.56
CA GLY A 82 -5.08 -4.03 -12.12
C GLY A 82 -4.54 -5.45 -11.93
N LYS A 83 -3.66 -5.67 -10.94
CA LYS A 83 -3.11 -7.00 -10.61
C LYS A 83 -4.01 -7.77 -9.66
N LEU A 84 -4.84 -7.06 -8.89
CA LEU A 84 -5.89 -7.60 -8.05
C LEU A 84 -7.25 -7.03 -8.48
N THR A 85 -8.30 -7.82 -8.32
CA THR A 85 -9.68 -7.39 -8.55
C THR A 85 -10.17 -6.51 -7.39
N ALA A 86 -11.12 -5.61 -7.69
CA ALA A 86 -11.71 -4.71 -6.71
C ALA A 86 -12.42 -5.44 -5.55
N ASP A 87 -12.82 -6.70 -5.75
CA ASP A 87 -13.43 -7.54 -4.72
C ASP A 87 -12.50 -7.76 -3.52
N ASN A 88 -11.18 -7.71 -3.73
CA ASN A 88 -10.21 -7.85 -2.66
C ASN A 88 -10.09 -6.61 -1.79
N LYS A 89 -10.64 -5.47 -2.20
CA LYS A 89 -10.50 -4.20 -1.48
C LYS A 89 -11.01 -4.31 -0.04
N ASP A 90 -12.20 -4.88 0.15
CA ASP A 90 -12.79 -5.00 1.48
C ASP A 90 -11.95 -5.92 2.39
N ASN A 91 -11.35 -6.97 1.83
CA ASN A 91 -10.42 -7.85 2.54
C ASN A 91 -9.10 -7.13 2.92
N ILE A 92 -8.59 -6.27 2.03
CA ILE A 92 -7.40 -5.45 2.28
C ILE A 92 -7.65 -4.42 3.40
N ASP A 93 -8.80 -3.75 3.36
CA ASP A 93 -9.18 -2.77 4.40
C ASP A 93 -9.40 -3.49 5.76
N LEU A 94 -9.96 -4.71 5.75
CA LEU A 94 -10.08 -5.53 6.96
C LEU A 94 -8.72 -5.98 7.50
N LEU A 95 -7.81 -6.41 6.63
CA LEU A 95 -6.43 -6.76 6.99
C LEU A 95 -5.72 -5.59 7.66
N PHE A 96 -5.90 -4.37 7.16
CA PHE A 96 -5.37 -3.17 7.81
C PHE A 96 -5.87 -3.01 9.25
N LYS A 97 -7.18 -3.18 9.48
CA LYS A 97 -7.78 -3.14 10.83
C LYS A 97 -7.12 -4.19 11.73
N MET A 98 -7.00 -5.43 11.24
CA MET A 98 -6.42 -6.53 12.01
C MET A 98 -4.95 -6.27 12.37
N LEU A 99 -4.14 -5.79 11.42
CA LEU A 99 -2.74 -5.47 11.68
C LEU A 99 -2.58 -4.34 12.70
N CYS A 100 -3.42 -3.30 12.62
CA CYS A 100 -3.43 -2.24 13.63
C CYS A 100 -3.72 -2.80 15.03
N ILE A 101 -4.71 -3.69 15.17
CA ILE A 101 -5.04 -4.30 16.47
C ILE A 101 -3.87 -5.16 16.98
N CYS A 102 -3.26 -5.98 16.11
CA CYS A 102 -2.10 -6.78 16.46
C CYS A 102 -0.90 -5.94 16.90
N ASP A 103 -0.75 -4.74 16.35
CA ASP A 103 0.31 -3.79 16.69
C ASP A 103 -0.05 -2.89 17.89
N GLY A 104 -1.16 -3.15 18.58
CA GLY A 104 -1.54 -2.50 19.83
C GLY A 104 -2.40 -1.23 19.67
N VAL A 105 -3.01 -1.01 18.51
CA VAL A 105 -4.10 -0.04 18.36
C VAL A 105 -5.36 -0.63 19.00
N ASP A 106 -6.07 0.17 19.80
CA ASP A 106 -7.34 -0.27 20.38
C ASP A 106 -8.39 -0.54 19.29
N GLU A 107 -9.33 -1.45 19.57
CA GLU A 107 -10.28 -1.91 18.57
C GLU A 107 -11.20 -0.79 18.06
N LEU A 108 -11.55 0.17 18.92
CA LEU A 108 -12.40 1.31 18.56
C LEU A 108 -11.68 2.22 17.57
N THR A 109 -10.44 2.60 17.86
CA THR A 109 -9.59 3.40 16.98
C THR A 109 -9.31 2.68 15.67
N ALA A 110 -8.99 1.38 15.72
CA ALA A 110 -8.79 0.59 14.51
C ALA A 110 -10.06 0.53 13.64
N HIS A 111 -11.24 0.45 14.27
CA HIS A 111 -12.52 0.52 13.56
C HIS A 111 -12.78 1.89 12.95
N MET A 112 -12.44 2.99 13.64
CA MET A 112 -12.52 4.34 13.09
C MET A 112 -11.60 4.51 11.86
N TYR A 113 -10.40 3.96 11.90
CA TYR A 113 -9.50 3.96 10.75
C TYR A 113 -10.09 3.17 9.57
N TYR A 114 -10.66 1.99 9.82
CA TYR A 114 -11.35 1.20 8.81
C TYR A 114 -12.50 1.97 8.15
N LEU A 115 -13.33 2.67 8.94
CA LEU A 115 -14.41 3.51 8.41
C LEU A 115 -13.87 4.66 7.55
N GLY A 116 -12.77 5.29 7.97
CA GLY A 116 -12.08 6.32 7.18
C GLY A 116 -11.61 5.78 5.81
N LEU A 117 -11.02 4.58 5.78
CA LEU A 117 -10.59 3.92 4.55
C LEU A 117 -11.76 3.55 3.64
N LYS A 118 -12.88 3.04 4.18
CA LYS A 118 -14.11 2.75 3.42
C LYS A 118 -14.61 3.99 2.67
N LEU A 119 -14.59 5.15 3.32
CA LEU A 119 -15.03 6.42 2.74
C LEU A 119 -14.07 6.93 1.66
N ALA A 120 -12.76 6.84 1.90
CA ALA A 120 -11.73 7.37 0.98
C ALA A 120 -11.28 6.39 -0.13
N GLY A 121 -11.58 5.09 0.00
CA GLY A 121 -10.91 4.05 -0.77
C GLY A 121 -11.35 3.90 -2.23
N LYS A 122 -12.58 4.32 -2.60
CA LYS A 122 -13.06 4.18 -3.99
C LYS A 122 -12.23 5.02 -4.98
N PRO A 123 -12.02 6.33 -4.72
CA PRO A 123 -11.07 7.12 -5.50
C PRO A 123 -9.68 6.49 -5.49
N ALA A 124 -9.13 6.17 -4.32
CA ALA A 124 -7.74 5.75 -4.16
C ALA A 124 -7.34 4.51 -5.00
N THR A 125 -8.28 3.63 -5.32
CA THR A 125 -8.04 2.45 -6.17
C THR A 125 -7.98 2.72 -7.67
N GLU A 126 -8.41 3.90 -8.14
CA GLU A 126 -8.48 4.20 -9.57
C GLU A 126 -7.07 4.38 -10.18
N PRO A 127 -6.82 3.86 -11.41
CA PRO A 127 -5.52 4.00 -12.07
C PRO A 127 -5.03 5.44 -12.25
N LYS A 128 -5.95 6.41 -12.29
CA LYS A 128 -5.64 7.85 -12.37
C LYS A 128 -4.95 8.41 -11.12
N ASN A 129 -5.05 7.71 -9.98
CA ASN A 129 -4.41 8.09 -8.72
C ASN A 129 -3.00 7.50 -8.56
N ARG A 130 -2.38 7.10 -9.67
CA ARG A 130 -0.94 6.84 -9.69
C ARG A 130 -0.20 8.19 -9.60
N LYS A 131 0.86 8.23 -8.79
CA LYS A 131 1.72 9.41 -8.70
C LYS A 131 2.27 9.74 -10.10
N PRO A 132 2.26 11.01 -10.54
CA PRO A 132 2.72 11.39 -11.86
C PRO A 132 4.21 11.08 -12.01
N THR A 133 4.59 10.65 -13.21
CA THR A 133 6.00 10.52 -13.58
C THR A 133 6.52 11.90 -13.97
N LEU A 134 7.48 12.41 -13.23
CA LEU A 134 8.18 13.68 -13.50
C LEU A 134 9.43 13.41 -14.33
N GLN A 135 9.90 14.42 -15.07
CA GLN A 135 11.09 14.34 -15.91
C GLN A 135 12.12 15.40 -15.50
N ALA A 136 13.40 15.05 -15.52
CA ALA A 136 14.51 15.99 -15.37
C ALA A 136 15.55 15.78 -16.49
N PRO A 137 16.21 16.82 -17.03
CA PRO A 137 16.02 18.24 -16.71
C PRO A 137 14.63 18.72 -17.14
N TRP A 138 14.10 19.67 -16.37
CA TRP A 138 12.81 20.30 -16.61
C TRP A 138 12.85 20.98 -17.99
N ARG A 139 11.83 20.73 -18.82
CA ARG A 139 11.62 21.45 -20.07
C ARG A 139 10.67 22.61 -19.84
#